data_AF-A0A662Q078-F1
#
_entry.id   AF-A0A662Q078-F1
#
_cell.length_a   1.000
_cell.length_b   1.000
_cell.length_c   1.000
_cell.angle_alpha   90.00
_cell.angle_beta   90.00
_cell.angle_gamma   90.00
#
_symmetry.space_group_name_H-M   'P 1'
#
loop_
_entity.id
_entity.type
_entity.pdbx_description
1 polymer ?
#
loop_
_entity_poly.entity_id
_entity_poly.type
_entity_poly.pdbx_seq_one_letter_code
_entity_poly.pdbx_strand_id
1 'polypeptide(L)' 'MNDIRAKYRFVVELDIDSANRLAEMAKKRGVSKSAMVRFLVNEYYERKFK' A
#
# COMPACT_ATOMS: atom_id res chain seq x y z
N MET A 1 5.25 -24.51 16.68
CA MET A 1 6.03 -23.28 16.43
C MET A 1 5.04 -22.17 16.15
N ASN A 2 4.76 -21.30 17.13
CA ASN A 2 3.85 -20.17 16.91
C ASN A 2 4.66 -19.06 16.23
N ASP A 3 4.50 -18.91 14.92
CA ASP A 3 5.04 -17.77 14.19
C ASP A 3 4.38 -16.50 14.72
N ILE A 4 5.12 -15.74 15.53
CA ILE A 4 4.73 -14.38 15.91
C ILE A 4 4.84 -13.53 14.64
N ARG A 5 3.76 -13.44 13.87
CA ARG A 5 3.64 -12.48 12.76
C ARG A 5 3.56 -11.08 13.34
N ALA A 6 4.71 -10.43 13.53
CA ALA A 6 4.77 -9.02 13.86
C ALA A 6 4.09 -8.21 12.74
N LYS A 7 2.92 -7.64 13.03
CA LYS A 7 2.27 -6.68 12.14
C LYS A 7 2.74 -5.28 12.52
N TYR A 8 3.68 -4.74 11.76
CA TYR A 8 4.05 -3.33 11.87
C TYR A 8 2.95 -2.46 11.24
N ARG A 9 2.47 -1.47 11.99
CA ARG A 9 1.53 -0.46 11.50
C ARG A 9 2.30 0.84 11.30
N PHE A 10 2.29 1.34 10.08
CA PHE A 10 2.82 2.66 9.74
C PHE A 10 1.69 3.54 9.24
N VAL A 11 1.82 4.84 9.50
CA VAL A 11 0.95 5.89 8.96
C VAL A 11 1.73 6.57 7.85
N VAL A 12 1.08 6.80 6.71
CA VAL A 12 1.65 7.56 5.60
C VAL A 12 0.79 8.80 5.43
N GLU A 13 1.43 9.96 5.50
CA GLU A 13 0.80 11.23 5.15
C GLU A 13 0.91 11.43 3.65
N LEU A 14 -0.22 11.77 3.03
CA LEU A 14 -0.33 12.06 1.61
C LEU A 14 -1.00 13.42 1.45
N ASP A 15 -0.59 14.16 0.44
CA ASP A 15 -1.37 15.30 -0.03
C ASP A 15 -2.75 14.83 -0.54
N ILE A 16 -3.68 15.78 -0.65
CA ILE A 16 -5.08 15.48 -0.94
C ILE A 16 -5.27 14.80 -2.31
N ASP A 17 -4.47 15.18 -3.31
CA ASP A 17 -4.56 14.64 -4.66
C ASP A 17 -4.05 13.20 -4.70
N SER A 18 -2.91 12.95 -4.06
CA SER A 18 -2.35 11.61 -3.90
C SER A 18 -3.29 10.68 -3.12
N ALA A 19 -3.93 11.19 -2.06
CA ALA A 19 -4.92 10.43 -1.29
C ALA A 19 -6.17 10.09 -2.11
N ASN A 20 -6.65 11.02 -2.93
CA ASN A 20 -7.80 10.81 -3.83
C ASN A 20 -7.47 9.76 -4.89
N ARG A 21 -6.32 9.89 -5.57
CA ARG A 21 -5.86 8.91 -6.57
C ARG A 21 -5.71 7.52 -5.97
N LEU A 22 -5.13 7.40 -4.77
CA LEU A 22 -5.03 6.12 -4.06
C LEU A 22 -6.41 5.51 -3.79
N ALA A 23 -7.38 6.32 -3.38
CA ALA A 23 -8.74 5.87 -3.13
C ALA A 23 -9.42 5.36 -4.41
N GLU A 24 -9.25 6.06 -5.53
CA GLU A 24 -9.77 5.65 -6.84
C GLU A 24 -9.13 4.33 -7.32
N MET A 25 -7.80 4.20 -7.21
CA MET A 25 -7.08 2.97 -7.57
C MET A 25 -7.55 1.78 -6.74
N ALA A 26 -7.70 1.98 -5.42
CA ALA A 26 -8.18 0.97 -4.50
C ALA A 26 -9.61 0.53 -4.86
N LYS A 27 -10.50 1.50 -5.14
CA LYS A 27 -11.88 1.23 -5.57
C LYS A 27 -11.92 0.45 -6.88
N LYS A 28 -11.16 0.88 -7.90
CA LYS A 28 -11.11 0.23 -9.22
C LYS A 28 -10.63 -1.23 -9.15
N ARG A 29 -9.72 -1.54 -8.22
CA ARG A 29 -9.22 -2.91 -7.98
C ARG A 29 -10.05 -3.70 -6.97
N GLY A 30 -11.04 -3.11 -6.32
CA GLY A 30 -11.84 -3.79 -5.29
C GLY A 30 -11.04 -4.16 -4.02
N VAL A 31 -10.03 -3.37 -3.66
CA VAL A 31 -9.16 -3.61 -2.50
C VAL A 31 -9.18 -2.44 -1.52
N SER A 32 -8.68 -2.65 -0.29
CA SER A 32 -8.54 -1.56 0.68
C SER A 32 -7.41 -0.60 0.29
N LYS A 33 -7.48 0.66 0.76
CA LYS A 33 -6.41 1.66 0.57
C LYS A 33 -5.06 1.15 1.08
N SER A 34 -5.03 0.46 2.22
CA SER A 34 -3.80 -0.12 2.78
C SER A 34 -3.25 -1.28 1.96
N ALA A 35 -4.11 -2.11 1.35
CA ALA A 35 -3.67 -3.12 0.40
C ALA A 35 -3.10 -2.46 -0.86
N MET A 36 -3.74 -1.41 -1.37
CA MET A 36 -3.25 -0.65 -2.53
C MET A 36 -1.87 -0.04 -2.29
N VAL A 37 -1.63 0.57 -1.11
CA VAL A 37 -0.28 1.05 -0.74
C VAL A 37 0.75 -0.07 -0.78
N ARG A 38 0.44 -1.26 -0.24
CA ARG A 38 1.36 -2.40 -0.31
C ARG A 38 1.68 -2.82 -1.74
N PHE A 39 0.68 -2.86 -2.63
CA PHE A 39 0.93 -3.15 -4.04
C PHE A 39 1.88 -2.13 -4.67
N LEU A 40 1.66 -0.84 -4.44
CA LEU A 40 2.50 0.23 -5.01
C LEU A 40 3.93 0.19 -4.48
N VAL A 41 4.13 -0.09 -3.20
CA VAL A 41 5.46 -0.22 -2.60
C VAL A 41 6.20 -1.42 -3.20
N ASN A 42 5.53 -2.56 -3.35
CA ASN A 42 6.14 -3.75 -3.96
C ASN A 42 6.49 -3.51 -5.43
N GLU A 43 5.58 -2.91 -6.20
CA GLU A 43 5.81 -2.58 -7.61
C GLU A 43 6.99 -1.61 -7.78
N TYR A 44 7.08 -0.59 -6.92
CA TYR A 44 8.23 0.32 -6.90
C TYR A 44 9.53 -0.44 -6.62
N TYR A 45 9.53 -1.32 -5.61
CA TYR A 45 10.72 -2.09 -5.25
C TYR A 45 11.19 -2.99 -6.40
N GLU A 46 10.27 -3.72 -7.02
CA GLU A 46 10.55 -4.59 -8.17
C GLU A 46 11.10 -3.80 -9.36
N ARG A 47 10.62 -2.58 -9.61
CA ARG A 47 11.10 -1.75 -10.73
C ARG A 47 12.44 -1.05 -10.47
N LYS A 48 12.83 -0.89 -9.21
CA LYS A 48 14.00 -0.09 -8.82
C LYS A 48 15.19 -0.91 -8.35
N PHE A 49 14.95 -2.10 -7.82
CA PHE A 49 15.99 -2.91 -7.15
C PHE A 49 16.08 -4.34 -7.68
N LYS A 50 15.21 -4.76 -8.60
CA LYS A 50 15.31 -6.01 -9.35
C LYS A 50 15.43 -5.71 -10.83
#